data_AF-A0A535UHH9-F1
#
_entry.id   AF-A0A535UHH9-F1
#
_cell.length_a   1.000
_cell.length_b   1.000
_cell.length_c   1.000
_cell.angle_alpha   90.00
_cell.angle_beta   90.00
_cell.angle_gamma   90.00
#
_symmetry.space_group_name_H-M   'P 1'
#
loop_
_entity.id
_entity.type
_entity.pdbx_description
1 polymer ?
#
loop_
_entity_poly.entity_id
_entity_poly.type
_entity_poly.pdbx_seq_one_letter_code
_entity_poly.pdbx_strand_id
1 'polypeptide(L)'
;MTPRGTGAYGYVTAGPTCPVERPDQPCPPRPVSARVDAEDGSGRTVASTQTDQAGRYSLALAPGNYTLVVVTGTAFPRCPPTAVTVRSGAPTRADIGCDTGIR
;
A
#
# COMPACT_ATOMS: atom_id res chain seq x y z
N MET A 1 -22.06 13.40 -14.65
CA MET A 1 -21.50 13.47 -13.29
C MET A 1 -20.42 12.43 -13.18
N THR A 2 -19.15 12.83 -13.14
CA THR A 2 -18.03 11.89 -12.98
C THR A 2 -16.85 12.68 -12.41
N PRO A 3 -16.36 12.40 -11.19
CA PRO A 3 -15.06 12.92 -10.82
C PRO A 3 -14.04 12.21 -11.73
N ARG A 4 -13.37 12.99 -12.58
CA ARG A 4 -12.22 12.53 -13.37
C ARG A 4 -11.13 12.11 -12.38
N GLY A 5 -11.03 10.79 -12.15
CA GLY A 5 -9.88 10.09 -11.57
C GLY A 5 -9.24 10.75 -10.34
N THR A 6 -9.95 10.83 -9.22
CA THR A 6 -9.33 11.02 -7.90
C THR A 6 -9.12 9.65 -7.26
N GLY A 7 -8.01 9.47 -6.53
CA GLY A 7 -7.66 8.15 -6.03
C GLY A 7 -6.32 8.08 -5.32
N ALA A 8 -5.97 6.90 -4.85
CA ALA A 8 -4.65 6.57 -4.34
C ALA A 8 -4.03 5.44 -5.18
N TYR A 9 -2.73 5.50 -5.44
CA TYR A 9 -2.00 4.44 -6.14
C TYR A 9 -0.58 4.33 -5.63
N GLY A 10 0.07 3.20 -5.86
CA GLY A 10 1.46 3.02 -5.48
C GLY A 10 1.86 1.56 -5.49
N TYR A 11 2.90 1.25 -4.74
CA TYR A 11 3.42 -0.11 -4.58
C TYR A 11 3.32 -0.57 -3.14
N VAL A 12 3.03 -1.86 -2.96
CA VAL A 12 3.17 -2.57 -1.69
C VAL A 12 4.39 -3.47 -1.80
N THR A 13 5.38 -3.20 -0.95
CA THR A 13 6.65 -3.92 -0.95
C THR A 13 7.00 -4.38 0.45
N ALA A 14 7.61 -5.56 0.58
CA ALA A 14 8.10 -6.07 1.85
C ALA A 14 9.64 -6.14 1.87
N GLY A 15 10.22 -5.73 3.00
CA GLY A 15 11.64 -5.86 3.30
C GLY A 15 11.87 -5.95 4.82
N PRO A 16 13.06 -6.36 5.27
CA PRO A 16 14.18 -6.88 4.48
C PRO A 16 13.87 -8.26 3.88
N THR A 17 14.42 -8.57 2.70
CA THR A 17 14.22 -9.88 2.03
C THR A 17 15.43 -10.80 2.17
N CYS A 18 16.51 -10.28 2.75
CA CYS A 18 17.76 -10.98 3.02
C CYS A 18 18.22 -10.67 4.45
N PRO A 19 18.85 -11.62 5.17
CA PRO A 19 19.35 -11.40 6.53
C PRO A 19 20.50 -10.40 6.63
N VAL A 20 21.27 -10.22 5.55
CA VAL A 20 22.41 -9.30 5.50
C VAL A 20 22.40 -8.52 4.18
N GLU A 21 22.41 -7.20 4.28
CA GLU A 21 22.68 -6.31 3.15
C GLU A 21 24.19 -6.09 3.06
N ARG A 22 24.79 -6.37 1.88
CA ARG A 22 26.19 -6.03 1.59
C ARG A 22 26.20 -5.01 0.46
N PRO A 23 27.14 -4.05 0.43
CA PRO A 23 27.27 -3.09 -0.66
C PRO A 23 27.31 -3.74 -2.06
N ASP A 24 27.87 -4.95 -2.15
CA ASP A 24 28.00 -5.72 -3.40
C ASP A 24 26.80 -6.67 -3.67
N GLN A 25 25.83 -6.74 -2.75
CA GLN A 25 24.68 -7.64 -2.82
C GLN A 25 23.42 -6.92 -2.34
N PRO A 26 22.77 -6.12 -3.22
CA PRO A 26 21.58 -5.36 -2.85
C PRO A 26 20.46 -6.30 -2.43
N CYS A 27 19.72 -5.90 -1.41
CA CYS A 27 18.53 -6.61 -0.92
C CYS A 27 17.29 -5.91 -1.48
N PRO A 28 16.85 -6.24 -2.72
CA PRO A 28 15.69 -5.57 -3.28
C PRO A 28 14.43 -5.91 -2.46
N PRO A 29 13.59 -4.91 -2.16
CA PRO A 29 12.28 -5.17 -1.57
C PRO A 29 11.45 -6.07 -2.50
N ARG A 30 10.69 -7.00 -1.92
CA ARG A 30 9.84 -7.93 -2.66
C ARG A 30 8.45 -7.33 -2.83
N PRO A 31 7.85 -7.36 -4.03
CA PRO A 31 6.45 -7.01 -4.20
C PRO A 31 5.54 -7.91 -3.36
N VAL A 32 4.48 -7.33 -2.80
CA VAL A 32 3.48 -8.07 -2.00
C VAL A 32 2.18 -8.12 -2.80
N SER A 33 1.67 -9.34 -3.03
CA SER A 33 0.31 -9.54 -3.54
C SER A 33 -0.66 -9.70 -2.37
N ALA A 34 -1.32 -8.61 -1.98
CA ALA A 34 -2.27 -8.54 -0.88
C ALA A 34 -3.44 -7.59 -1.18
N ARG A 35 -4.49 -7.71 -0.36
CA ARG A 35 -5.64 -6.80 -0.42
C ARG A 35 -5.26 -5.49 0.28
N VAL A 36 -5.58 -4.37 -0.35
CA VAL A 36 -5.41 -3.01 0.21
C VAL A 36 -6.79 -2.42 0.43
N ASP A 37 -7.12 -2.15 1.68
CA ASP A 37 -8.35 -1.50 2.11
C ASP A 37 -8.07 -0.02 2.41
N ALA A 38 -8.94 0.87 1.94
CA ALA A 38 -8.93 2.28 2.31
C ALA A 38 -10.00 2.53 3.35
N GLU A 39 -9.59 2.95 4.54
CA GLU A 39 -10.46 3.29 5.66
C GLU A 39 -10.62 4.80 5.78
N ASP A 40 -11.83 5.26 6.06
CA ASP A 40 -12.09 6.67 6.39
C ASP A 40 -11.72 7.01 7.85
N GLY A 41 -11.94 8.26 8.26
CA GLY A 41 -11.65 8.72 9.63
C GLY A 41 -12.46 8.03 10.74
N SER A 42 -13.45 7.21 10.40
CA SER A 42 -14.21 6.36 11.34
C SER A 42 -13.68 4.93 11.42
N GLY A 43 -12.65 4.59 10.64
CA GLY A 43 -12.12 3.22 10.52
C GLY A 43 -12.98 2.32 9.63
N ARG A 44 -13.90 2.89 8.84
CA ARG A 44 -14.74 2.12 7.93
C ARG A 44 -14.05 1.98 6.58
N THR A 45 -13.91 0.76 6.08
CA THR A 45 -13.47 0.50 4.71
C THR A 45 -14.45 1.10 3.70
N VAL A 46 -14.00 2.09 2.94
CA VAL A 46 -14.79 2.76 1.89
C VAL A 46 -14.45 2.26 0.48
N ALA A 47 -13.25 1.69 0.31
CA ALA A 47 -12.82 1.09 -0.94
C ALA A 47 -11.77 0.01 -0.69
N SER A 48 -11.58 -0.88 -1.66
CA SER A 48 -10.61 -1.94 -1.57
C SER A 48 -10.12 -2.39 -2.94
N THR A 49 -8.88 -2.84 -3.02
CA THR A 49 -8.28 -3.36 -4.25
C THR A 49 -7.30 -4.49 -3.94
N GLN A 50 -6.95 -5.28 -4.95
CA GLN A 50 -5.89 -6.27 -4.84
C GLN A 50 -4.66 -5.74 -5.57
N THR A 51 -3.49 -5.79 -4.94
CA THR A 51 -2.23 -5.49 -5.63
C THR A 51 -1.92 -6.56 -6.69
N ASP A 52 -1.29 -6.17 -7.78
CA ASP A 52 -0.83 -7.11 -8.81
C ASP A 52 0.46 -7.86 -8.42
N GLN A 53 0.99 -8.66 -9.36
CA GLN A 53 2.24 -9.42 -9.16
C GLN A 53 3.48 -8.53 -8.98
N ALA A 54 3.43 -7.28 -9.43
CA ALA A 54 4.46 -6.27 -9.21
C ALA A 54 4.20 -5.45 -7.93
N GLY A 55 3.19 -5.82 -7.13
CA GLY A 55 2.81 -5.14 -5.89
C GLY A 55 2.11 -3.81 -6.15
N ARG A 56 1.74 -3.50 -7.40
CA ARG A 56 1.10 -2.23 -7.74
C ARG A 56 -0.37 -2.28 -7.36
N TYR A 57 -0.87 -1.20 -6.78
CA TYR A 57 -2.29 -1.03 -6.50
C TYR A 57 -2.81 0.32 -7.00
N SER A 58 -4.12 0.40 -7.21
CA SER A 58 -4.84 1.63 -7.48
C SER A 58 -6.25 1.56 -6.93
N LEU A 59 -6.66 2.63 -6.26
CA LEU A 59 -7.98 2.83 -5.65
C LEU A 59 -8.59 4.12 -6.18
N ALA A 60 -9.83 4.05 -6.66
CA ALA A 60 -10.62 5.24 -6.92
C ALA A 60 -11.24 5.73 -5.61
N LEU A 61 -10.90 6.94 -5.19
CA LEU A 61 -11.32 7.54 -3.93
C LEU A 61 -11.74 8.99 -4.18
N ALA A 62 -12.78 9.44 -3.48
CA ALA A 62 -13.11 10.86 -3.46
C ALA A 62 -11.98 11.65 -2.77
N PRO A 63 -11.88 12.98 -3.01
CA PRO A 63 -10.99 13.81 -2.21
C PRO A 63 -11.30 13.70 -0.72
N GLY A 64 -10.28 13.41 0.09
CA GLY A 64 -10.46 13.09 1.51
C GLY A 64 -9.20 12.51 2.14
N ASN A 65 -9.26 12.28 3.45
CA ASN A 65 -8.21 11.62 4.21
C ASN A 65 -8.60 10.17 4.45
N TYR A 66 -7.67 9.26 4.18
CA TYR A 66 -7.87 7.84 4.33
C TYR A 66 -6.64 7.19 4.96
N THR A 67 -6.87 6.02 5.56
CA THR A 67 -5.82 5.13 6.03
C THR A 67 -5.82 3.90 5.16
N LEU A 68 -4.69 3.61 4.51
CA LEU A 68 -4.51 2.40 3.72
C LEU A 68 -4.02 1.28 4.63
N VAL A 69 -4.76 0.17 4.64
CA VAL A 69 -4.48 -1.02 5.43
C VAL A 69 -4.27 -2.19 4.48
N VAL A 70 -3.15 -2.90 4.63
CA VAL A 70 -2.86 -4.09 3.81
C VAL A 70 -3.23 -5.33 4.60
N VAL A 71 -4.10 -6.15 4.02
CA VAL A 71 -4.58 -7.40 4.59
C VAL A 71 -3.88 -8.57 3.91
N THR A 72 -2.92 -9.17 4.62
CA THR A 72 -2.12 -10.32 4.14
C THR A 72 -2.67 -11.68 4.61
N GLY A 73 -3.55 -11.69 5.62
CA GLY A 73 -4.12 -12.93 6.19
C GLY A 73 -3.13 -13.78 7.00
N THR A 74 -1.89 -13.33 7.14
CA THR A 74 -0.79 -14.02 7.83
C THR A 74 -0.14 -13.10 8.86
N ALA A 75 0.65 -13.66 9.78
CA ALA A 75 1.39 -12.87 10.77
C ALA A 75 2.47 -11.96 10.16
N PHE A 76 2.96 -12.31 8.97
CA PHE A 76 3.97 -11.58 8.19
C PHE A 76 3.73 -11.73 6.68
N PRO A 77 4.11 -10.74 5.85
CA PRO A 77 4.71 -9.47 6.24
C PRO A 77 3.70 -8.55 6.95
N ARG A 78 4.18 -7.75 7.90
CA ARG A 78 3.39 -6.77 8.66
C ARG A 78 3.47 -5.43 7.96
N CYS A 79 2.34 -4.94 7.48
CA CYS A 79 2.25 -3.65 6.81
C CYS A 79 1.65 -2.62 7.78
N PRO A 80 2.40 -1.58 8.20
CA PRO A 80 1.84 -0.52 9.00
C PRO A 80 0.76 0.25 8.22
N PRO A 81 -0.31 0.71 8.89
CA PRO A 81 -1.31 1.57 8.27
C PRO A 81 -0.67 2.83 7.68
N THR A 82 -1.01 3.18 6.45
CA THR A 82 -0.42 4.31 5.73
C THR A 82 -1.46 5.39 5.48
N ALA A 83 -1.29 6.56 6.09
CA ALA A 83 -2.18 7.69 5.86
C ALA A 83 -1.98 8.28 4.46
N VAL A 84 -3.08 8.56 3.76
CA VAL A 84 -3.07 9.20 2.44
C VAL A 84 -4.14 10.29 2.36
N THR A 85 -3.76 11.44 1.82
CA THR A 85 -4.69 12.52 1.50
C THR A 85 -4.90 12.56 0.00
N VAL A 86 -6.11 12.21 -0.43
CA VAL A 86 -6.52 12.29 -1.83
C VAL A 86 -6.99 13.72 -2.10
N ARG A 87 -6.37 14.38 -3.08
CA ARG A 87 -6.74 15.74 -3.49
C ARG A 87 -7.66 15.71 -4.71
N SER A 88 -8.45 16.76 -4.90
CA SER A 88 -9.25 16.91 -6.11
C SER A 88 -8.35 17.11 -7.34
N GLY A 89 -8.69 16.43 -8.44
CA GLY A 89 -8.07 16.64 -9.75
C GLY A 89 -6.87 15.75 -10.10
N ALA A 90 -6.28 15.02 -9.15
CA ALA A 90 -5.21 14.05 -9.45
C ALA A 90 -5.18 12.88 -8.46
N PRO A 91 -4.82 11.67 -8.90
CA PRO A 91 -4.57 10.56 -7.99
C PRO A 91 -3.28 10.81 -7.20
N THR A 92 -3.30 10.48 -5.91
CA THR A 92 -2.18 10.62 -4.98
C THR A 92 -1.33 9.34 -4.96
N ARG A 93 -0.01 9.48 -5.07
CA ARG A 93 0.89 8.33 -4.88
C ARG A 93 1.12 8.07 -3.38
N ALA A 94 0.96 6.82 -2.95
CA ALA A 94 1.29 6.35 -1.60
C ALA A 94 1.92 4.95 -1.70
N ASP A 95 3.20 4.81 -1.35
CA ASP A 95 3.83 3.50 -1.31
C ASP A 95 3.74 2.92 0.11
N ILE A 96 3.54 1.61 0.22
CA ILE A 96 3.37 0.91 1.49
C ILE A 96 4.55 -0.06 1.67
N GLY A 97 5.35 0.19 2.70
CA GLY A 97 6.46 -0.67 3.10
C GLY A 97 6.05 -1.62 4.21
N CYS A 98 6.14 -2.93 3.97
CA CYS A 98 5.84 -3.97 4.95
C CYS A 98 7.12 -4.58 5.52
N ASP A 99 7.08 -4.92 6.80
CA ASP A 99 8.16 -5.63 7.49
C ASP A 99 7.97 -7.14 7.35
N THR A 100 8.97 -7.85 6.81
CA THR A 100 8.94 -9.32 6.71
C THR A 100 9.15 -10.02 8.04
N GLY A 101 9.66 -9.33 9.06
CA GLY A 101 10.07 -9.90 10.35
C GLY A 101 11.42 -10.61 10.32
N ILE A 102 12.15 -10.55 9.19
CA ILE A 102 13.52 -11.07 9.07
C ILE A 102 14.48 -10.12 9.78
N ARG A 103 15.38 -10.67 10.60
CA ARG A 103 16.39 -9.94 11.38
C ARG A 103 17.70 -10.73 11.43
#